data_AF-A0A9L0IIZ0-F1
#
_entry.id   AF-A0A9L0IIZ0-F1
#
_cell.length_a   1.000
_cell.length_b   1.000
_cell.length_c   1.000
_cell.angle_alpha   90.00
_cell.angle_beta   90.00
_cell.angle_gamma   90.00
#
_symmetry.space_group_name_H-M   'P 1'
#
loop_
_entity.id
_entity.type
_entity.pdbx_description
1 polymer ?
#
loop_
_entity_poly.entity_id
_entity_poly.type
_entity_poly.pdbx_seq_one_letter_code
_entity_poly.pdbx_strand_id
1 'polypeptide(L)'
;MMEEEELEFVEELEAVLQLTPDVQLAIEQVFPSQDPLDRADFNAVEYINTLFPTEQSLANIDEVVNKIRLKIRRLDDNIRTVVRGQTNVGQDGRQAAQCFNGSNPGRGHGTARQTTLRQRPTCHN
;
A
#
# COMPACT_ATOMS: atom_id res chain seq x y z
N MET A 1 -27.05 -27.70 -11.16
CA MET A 1 -27.10 -26.65 -12.20
C MET A 1 -26.87 -25.24 -11.66
N MET A 2 -27.57 -24.71 -10.64
CA MET A 2 -27.17 -23.41 -10.06
C MET A 2 -26.01 -23.49 -9.04
N GLU A 3 -25.89 -24.60 -8.31
CA GLU A 3 -24.80 -24.80 -7.33
C GLU A 3 -23.45 -25.12 -7.99
N GLU A 4 -23.44 -25.70 -9.19
CA GLU A 4 -22.22 -26.05 -9.92
C GLU A 4 -21.56 -24.81 -10.56
N GLU A 5 -22.36 -23.88 -11.11
CA GLU A 5 -21.86 -22.58 -11.63
C GLU A 5 -21.28 -21.71 -10.51
N GLU A 6 -21.88 -21.74 -9.31
CA GLU A 6 -21.40 -20.95 -8.17
C GLU A 6 -20.07 -21.49 -7.62
N LEU A 7 -19.87 -22.81 -7.64
CA LEU A 7 -18.62 -23.47 -7.27
C LEU A 7 -17.47 -23.18 -8.26
N GLU A 8 -17.76 -23.23 -9.56
CA GLU A 8 -16.76 -22.98 -10.61
C GLU A 8 -16.24 -21.53 -10.56
N PHE A 9 -17.12 -20.58 -10.21
CA PHE A 9 -16.77 -19.16 -10.05
C PHE A 9 -15.88 -18.90 -8.81
N VAL A 10 -16.06 -19.65 -7.73
CA VAL A 10 -15.22 -19.54 -6.52
C VAL A 10 -13.82 -20.08 -6.80
N GLU A 11 -13.70 -21.21 -7.49
CA GLU A 11 -12.40 -21.79 -7.88
C GLU A 11 -11.61 -20.87 -8.83
N GLU A 12 -12.29 -20.24 -9.80
CA GLU A 12 -11.66 -19.28 -10.72
C GLU A 12 -11.16 -18.03 -9.98
N LEU A 13 -11.93 -17.51 -9.03
CA LEU A 13 -11.54 -16.36 -8.22
C LEU A 13 -10.37 -16.68 -7.28
N GLU A 14 -10.32 -17.91 -6.75
CA GLU A 14 -9.22 -18.39 -5.91
C GLU A 14 -7.92 -18.52 -6.72
N ALA A 15 -8.01 -18.95 -7.98
CA ALA A 15 -6.89 -18.99 -8.91
C ALA A 15 -6.36 -17.60 -9.29
N VAL A 16 -7.23 -16.58 -9.41
CA VAL A 16 -6.84 -15.19 -9.72
C VAL A 16 -6.03 -14.55 -8.59
N LEU A 17 -6.18 -15.02 -7.35
CA LEU A 17 -5.45 -14.51 -6.19
C LEU A 17 -4.13 -15.24 -5.92
N GLN A 18 -3.77 -16.28 -6.69
CA GLN A 18 -2.49 -16.97 -6.56
C GLN A 18 -1.36 -16.16 -7.20
N LEU A 19 -0.73 -15.32 -6.39
CA LEU A 19 0.51 -14.65 -6.75
C LEU A 19 1.64 -15.67 -6.89
N THR A 20 2.53 -15.44 -7.85
CA THR A 20 3.74 -16.25 -7.98
C THR A 20 4.59 -16.16 -6.70
N PRO A 21 5.31 -17.23 -6.30
CA PRO A 21 6.06 -17.25 -5.04
C PRO A 21 7.03 -16.08 -4.87
N ASP A 22 7.69 -15.66 -5.94
CA ASP A 22 8.63 -14.53 -5.93
C ASP A 22 7.95 -13.20 -5.60
N VAL A 23 6.72 -13.00 -6.08
CA VAL A 23 5.94 -11.79 -5.80
C VAL A 23 5.43 -11.82 -4.36
N GLN A 24 5.01 -12.98 -3.86
CA GLN A 24 4.61 -13.16 -2.47
C GLN A 24 5.77 -12.82 -1.52
N LEU A 25 6.96 -13.37 -1.77
CA LEU A 25 8.18 -13.10 -0.99
C LEU A 25 8.60 -11.65 -1.06
N ALA A 26 8.50 -11.03 -2.25
CA ALA A 26 8.78 -9.62 -2.39
C ALA A 26 7.81 -8.78 -1.54
N ILE A 27 6.51 -9.07 -1.59
CA ILE A 27 5.48 -8.38 -0.80
C ILE A 27 5.77 -8.54 0.71
N GLU A 28 6.07 -9.74 1.19
CA GLU A 28 6.40 -9.99 2.61
C GLU A 28 7.65 -9.22 3.07
N GLN A 29 8.64 -9.04 2.19
CA GLN A 29 9.86 -8.28 2.52
C GLN A 29 9.59 -6.77 2.66
N VAL A 30 8.76 -6.19 1.79
CA VAL A 30 8.41 -4.75 1.87
C VAL A 30 7.30 -4.49 2.87
N PHE A 31 6.46 -5.48 3.15
CA PHE A 31 5.31 -5.38 4.02
C PHE A 31 5.18 -6.64 4.89
N PRO A 32 6.00 -6.77 5.96
CA PRO A 32 5.89 -7.88 6.88
C PRO A 32 4.60 -7.73 7.69
N SER A 33 3.51 -8.35 7.22
CA SER A 33 2.26 -8.37 7.95
C SER A 33 2.24 -9.48 8.99
N GLN A 34 1.74 -9.16 10.18
CA GLN A 34 1.44 -10.13 11.23
C GLN A 34 -0.08 -10.37 11.37
N ASP A 35 -0.90 -9.78 10.48
CA ASP A 35 -2.34 -10.05 10.53
C ASP A 35 -2.61 -11.44 9.95
N PRO A 36 -3.24 -12.35 10.71
CA PRO A 36 -3.62 -13.66 10.19
C PRO A 36 -4.49 -13.60 8.94
N LEU A 37 -5.20 -12.49 8.69
CA LEU A 37 -6.00 -12.27 7.48
C LEU A 37 -5.16 -12.10 6.20
N ASP A 38 -3.88 -11.77 6.31
CA ASP A 38 -3.00 -11.50 5.16
C ASP A 38 -2.25 -12.74 4.67
N ARG A 39 -2.45 -13.88 5.33
CA ARG A 39 -1.78 -15.14 5.00
C ARG A 39 -2.36 -15.75 3.73
N ALA A 40 -1.49 -16.26 2.86
CA ALA A 40 -1.90 -16.98 1.64
C ALA A 40 -2.72 -18.25 1.93
N ASP A 41 -2.50 -18.86 3.11
CA ASP A 41 -3.18 -20.07 3.58
C ASP A 41 -4.32 -19.77 4.58
N PHE A 42 -4.92 -18.58 4.52
CA PHE A 42 -5.94 -18.15 5.48
C PHE A 42 -7.16 -19.09 5.50
N ASN A 43 -7.42 -19.68 6.67
CA ASN A 43 -8.61 -20.51 6.91
C ASN A 43 -9.61 -19.78 7.80
N ALA A 44 -10.76 -19.40 7.22
CA ALA A 44 -11.81 -18.68 7.92
C ALA A 44 -12.40 -19.48 9.10
N VAL A 45 -12.56 -20.80 8.96
CA VAL A 45 -13.13 -21.66 10.01
C VAL A 45 -12.18 -21.75 11.20
N GLU A 46 -10.90 -22.03 10.95
CA GLU A 46 -9.88 -22.06 11.98
C GLU A 46 -9.79 -20.70 12.68
N TYR A 47 -9.76 -19.61 11.91
CA TYR A 47 -9.69 -18.26 12.45
C TYR A 47 -10.89 -17.94 13.36
N ILE A 48 -12.12 -18.23 12.93
CA ILE A 48 -13.32 -18.05 13.76
C ILE A 48 -13.21 -18.88 15.04
N ASN A 49 -12.73 -20.12 14.95
CA ASN A 49 -12.54 -20.96 16.13
C ASN A 49 -11.45 -20.44 17.08
N THR A 50 -10.44 -19.72 16.58
CA THR A 50 -9.49 -19.01 17.46
C THR A 50 -10.13 -17.84 18.20
N LEU A 51 -11.10 -17.16 17.56
CA LEU A 51 -11.84 -16.04 18.16
C LEU A 51 -12.91 -16.53 19.14
N PHE A 52 -13.54 -17.67 18.83
CA PHE A 52 -14.63 -18.25 19.61
C PHE A 52 -14.39 -19.72 19.96
N PRO A 53 -13.45 -20.06 20.87
CA PRO A 53 -13.09 -21.45 21.15
C PRO A 53 -14.18 -22.24 21.87
N THR A 54 -15.08 -21.55 22.56
CA THR A 54 -16.18 -22.15 23.34
C THR A 54 -17.45 -21.35 23.15
N GLU A 55 -18.61 -21.96 23.38
CA GLU A 55 -19.91 -21.29 23.22
C GLU A 55 -20.07 -20.04 24.11
N GLN A 56 -19.44 -20.04 25.30
CA GLN A 56 -19.42 -18.89 26.22
C GLN A 56 -18.78 -17.64 25.59
N SER A 57 -17.80 -17.81 24.69
CA SER A 57 -17.15 -16.68 24.01
C SER A 57 -18.09 -15.91 23.08
N LEU A 58 -19.21 -16.51 22.64
CA LEU A 58 -20.23 -15.85 21.82
C LEU A 58 -20.91 -14.69 22.55
N ALA A 59 -20.87 -14.67 23.90
CA ALA A 59 -21.35 -13.53 24.67
C ALA A 59 -20.59 -12.24 24.36
N ASN A 60 -19.34 -12.34 23.85
CA ASN A 60 -18.48 -11.20 23.50
C ASN A 60 -18.49 -10.88 22.00
N ILE A 61 -19.43 -11.42 21.23
CA ILE A 61 -19.46 -11.27 19.77
C ILE A 61 -19.46 -9.80 19.34
N ASP A 62 -20.23 -8.95 20.02
CA ASP A 62 -20.31 -7.52 19.70
C ASP A 62 -18.96 -6.82 19.89
N GLU A 63 -18.19 -7.21 20.89
CA GLU A 63 -16.85 -6.67 21.13
C GLU A 63 -15.88 -7.05 20.00
N VAL A 64 -15.88 -8.33 19.61
CA VAL A 64 -15.04 -8.84 18.52
C VAL A 64 -15.41 -8.18 17.19
N VAL A 65 -16.71 -8.08 16.89
CA VAL A 65 -17.21 -7.38 15.69
C VAL A 65 -16.76 -5.93 15.66
N ASN A 66 -16.83 -5.22 16.79
CA ASN A 66 -16.37 -3.84 16.88
C ASN A 66 -14.85 -3.72 16.69
N LYS A 67 -14.06 -4.67 17.20
CA LYS A 67 -12.60 -4.73 16.93
C LYS A 67 -12.31 -4.89 15.45
N ILE A 68 -13.02 -5.80 14.77
CA ILE A 68 -12.86 -6.01 13.32
C ILE A 68 -13.25 -4.76 12.53
N ARG A 69 -14.39 -4.12 12.87
CA ARG A 69 -14.81 -2.85 12.24
C ARG A 69 -13.75 -1.74 12.40
N LEU A 70 -13.09 -1.66 13.56
CA LEU A 70 -12.01 -0.70 13.78
C LEU A 70 -10.78 -1.03 12.93
N LYS A 71 -10.42 -2.32 12.79
CA LYS A 71 -9.33 -2.75 11.91
C LYS A 71 -9.58 -2.34 10.46
N ILE A 72 -10.80 -2.57 9.94
CA ILE A 72 -11.19 -2.18 8.58
C ILE A 72 -11.00 -0.67 8.38
N ARG A 73 -11.53 0.16 9.30
CA ARG A 73 -11.39 1.62 9.21
C ARG A 73 -9.92 2.08 9.22
N ARG A 74 -9.09 1.47 10.06
CA ARG A 74 -7.65 1.77 10.10
C ARG A 74 -6.96 1.38 8.81
N LEU A 75 -7.32 0.24 8.23
CA LEU A 75 -6.80 -0.20 6.95
C LEU A 75 -7.20 0.78 5.82
N ASP A 76 -8.45 1.21 5.77
CA ASP A 76 -8.92 2.22 4.81
C ASP A 76 -8.13 3.54 4.92
N ASP A 77 -7.84 3.99 6.15
CA ASP A 77 -7.04 5.19 6.39
C ASP A 77 -5.57 5.00 5.97
N ASN A 78 -5.00 3.81 6.20
CA ASN A 78 -3.65 3.46 5.73
C ASN A 78 -3.60 3.46 4.20
N ILE A 79 -4.57 2.84 3.52
CA ILE A 79 -4.69 2.84 2.05
C ILE A 79 -4.77 4.29 1.54
N ARG A 80 -5.65 5.10 2.13
CA ARG A 80 -5.79 6.52 1.75
C ARG A 80 -4.49 7.29 1.91
N THR A 81 -3.75 7.03 2.99
CA THR A 81 -2.47 7.69 3.26
C THR A 81 -1.42 7.29 2.23
N VAL A 82 -1.31 6.00 1.90
CA VAL A 82 -0.38 5.50 0.87
C VAL A 82 -0.72 6.09 -0.50
N VAL A 83 -1.99 6.07 -0.91
CA VAL A 83 -2.43 6.62 -2.21
C VAL A 83 -2.13 8.12 -2.32
N ARG A 84 -2.35 8.89 -1.25
CA ARG A 84 -2.02 10.33 -1.22
C ARG A 84 -0.51 10.57 -1.19
N GLY A 85 0.24 9.78 -0.41
CA GLY A 85 1.70 9.85 -0.37
C GLY A 85 2.35 9.60 -1.73
N GLN A 86 1.86 8.61 -2.47
CA GLN A 86 2.30 8.34 -3.85
C GLN A 86 2.02 9.52 -4.80
N THR A 87 0.89 10.20 -4.62
CA THR A 87 0.54 11.36 -5.44
C THR A 87 1.46 12.56 -5.14
N ASN A 88 1.75 12.82 -3.87
CA ASN A 88 2.62 13.93 -3.46
C ASN A 88 4.08 13.72 -3.91
N VAL A 89 4.63 12.51 -3.74
CA VAL A 89 6.00 12.18 -4.21
C VAL A 89 6.11 12.34 -5.73
N GLY A 90 5.06 11.98 -6.47
CA GLY A 90 5.00 12.19 -7.92
C GLY A 90 4.92 13.67 -8.33
N GLN A 91 4.27 14.52 -7.54
CA GLN A 91 4.24 15.97 -7.76
C GLN A 91 5.57 16.63 -7.41
N ASP A 92 6.16 16.29 -6.27
CA ASP A 92 7.47 16.80 -5.84
C ASP A 92 8.57 16.44 -6.85
N GLY A 93 8.56 15.21 -7.36
CA GLY A 93 9.48 14.76 -8.40
C GLY A 93 9.32 15.55 -9.72
N ARG A 94 8.08 15.84 -10.13
CA ARG A 94 7.81 16.67 -11.33
C ARG A 94 8.24 18.12 -11.12
N GLN A 95 7.97 18.69 -9.95
CA GLN A 95 8.34 20.06 -9.64
C GLN A 95 9.86 20.22 -9.56
N ALA A 96 10.56 19.25 -8.94
CA ALA A 96 12.03 19.19 -8.94
C ALA A 96 12.61 19.07 -10.35
N ALA A 97 12.03 18.21 -11.21
CA ALA A 97 12.45 18.07 -12.61
C ALA A 97 12.20 19.34 -13.44
N GLN A 98 11.08 20.02 -13.22
CA GLN A 98 10.78 21.32 -13.86
C GLN A 98 11.76 22.41 -13.42
N CYS A 99 12.07 22.49 -12.11
CA CYS A 99 13.08 23.42 -11.60
C CYS A 99 14.48 23.13 -12.18
N PHE A 100 14.85 21.85 -12.34
CA PHE A 100 16.11 21.48 -12.97
C PHE A 100 16.17 21.91 -14.44
N ASN A 101 15.12 21.65 -15.22
CA ASN A 101 15.06 22.06 -16.64
C ASN A 101 14.98 23.59 -16.82
N GLY A 102 14.33 24.31 -15.90
CA GLY A 102 14.29 25.78 -15.91
C GLY A 102 15.60 26.44 -15.49
N SER A 103 16.50 25.70 -14.83
CA SER A 103 17.80 26.20 -14.35
C SER A 103 18.95 25.97 -15.32
N ASN A 104 18.70 25.50 -16.55
CA ASN A 104 19.73 25.37 -17.58
C ASN A 104 19.64 26.53 -18.59
N PRO A 105 20.29 27.68 -18.33
CA PRO A 105 20.37 28.75 -19.31
C PRO A 105 21.35 28.33 -20.40
N GLY A 106 20.81 27.73 -21.46
CA GLY A 106 21.51 27.75 -22.73
C GLY A 106 21.63 29.21 -23.18
N ARG A 107 22.83 29.79 -23.12
CA ARG A 107 23.39 30.68 -24.16
C ARG A 107 24.68 31.36 -23.69
N GLY A 108 25.64 31.39 -24.62
CA GLY A 108 26.38 32.62 -24.89
C GLY A 108 27.88 32.53 -24.68
N HIS A 109 28.62 32.52 -25.79
CA HIS A 109 30.01 32.96 -25.85
C HIS A 109 30.19 34.30 -25.12
N GLY A 110 31.16 34.40 -24.22
CA GLY A 110 31.49 35.67 -23.56
C GLY A 110 32.49 35.50 -22.43
N THR A 111 33.72 35.94 -22.69
CA THR A 111 34.81 36.10 -21.72
C THR A 111 34.41 36.98 -20.53
N ALA A 112 34.56 36.52 -19.28
CA ALA A 112 34.92 37.37 -18.14
C ALA A 112 35.21 36.52 -16.89
N ARG A 113 36.26 36.95 -16.18
CA ARG A 113 36.68 36.44 -14.88
C ARG A 113 35.63 36.74 -13.80
N GLN A 114 35.77 35.99 -12.71
CA GLN A 114 35.59 36.41 -11.30
C GLN A 114 34.33 35.91 -10.57
N THR A 115 34.60 34.96 -9.65
CA THR A 115 33.92 34.69 -8.36
C THR A 115 32.47 35.13 -8.22
N THR A 116 31.55 34.15 -8.19
CA THR A 116 30.37 34.25 -7.33
C THR A 116 30.01 32.87 -6.81
N LEU A 117 29.87 32.80 -5.48
CA LEU A 117 29.45 31.66 -4.68
C LEU A 117 28.32 30.88 -5.37
N ARG A 118 28.50 29.56 -5.54
CA ARG A 118 27.41 28.62 -5.87
C ARG A 118 26.35 28.69 -4.77
N GLN A 119 25.39 29.59 -4.89
CA GLN A 119 24.13 29.45 -4.15
C GLN A 119 23.39 28.27 -4.78
N ARG A 120 23.17 27.22 -3.99
CA ARG A 120 22.27 26.12 -4.37
C ARG A 120 20.89 26.73 -4.63
N PRO A 121 20.16 26.31 -5.68
CA PRO A 121 18.79 26.73 -5.86
C PRO A 121 17.98 26.18 -4.68
N THR A 122 17.58 27.06 -3.77
CA THR A 122 16.57 26.74 -2.74
C THR A 122 15.20 27.00 -3.36
N CYS A 123 14.55 25.92 -3.78
CA CYS A 123 13.13 25.94 -4.10
C CYS A 123 12.40 26.36 -2.82
N HIS A 124 11.77 27.54 -2.81
CA HIS A 124 10.91 27.96 -1.71
C HIS A 124 9.59 27.18 -1.75
N ASN A 125 9.12 26.78 -0.57
CA ASN A 125 7.79 26.21 -0.31
C ASN A 125 6.66 27.15 -0.76
#